data_AF-A0A950Y1R8-F1
#
_entry.id   AF-A0A950Y1R8-F1
#
_cell.length_a   1.000
_cell.length_b   1.000
_cell.length_c   1.000
_cell.angle_alpha   90.00
_cell.angle_beta   90.00
_cell.angle_gamma   90.00
#
_symmetry.space_group_name_H-M   'P 1'
#
loop_
_entity.id
_entity.type
_entity.pdbx_description
1 polymer ?
#
loop_
_entity_poly.entity_id
_entity_poly.type
_entity_poly.pdbx_seq_one_letter_code
_entity_poly.pdbx_strand_id
1 'polypeptide(L)' 'MAEEKQKKSFAASTKIEQKKNIYDAEYLGSGTFRIVKPKRQDRKRRQSALKGTTRGARK' A
#
# COMPACT_ATOMS: atom_id res chain seq x y z
N MET A 1 -35.34 14.64 -21.74
CA MET A 1 -33.96 15.15 -21.57
C MET A 1 -33.21 14.16 -20.70
N ALA A 2 -32.57 13.16 -21.31
CA ALA A 2 -31.91 12.07 -20.59
C ALA A 2 -30.51 12.54 -20.14
N GLU A 3 -30.25 12.52 -18.84
CA GLU A 3 -28.93 12.83 -18.28
C GLU A 3 -27.94 11.70 -18.61
N GLU A 4 -26.95 11.99 -19.44
CA GLU A 4 -25.81 11.12 -19.66
C GLU A 4 -24.95 11.04 -18.40
N LYS A 5 -25.04 9.91 -17.69
CA LYS A 5 -24.14 9.58 -16.58
C LYS A 5 -22.73 9.32 -17.13
N GLN A 6 -21.83 10.27 -16.89
CA GLN A 6 -20.41 10.15 -17.21
C GLN A 6 -19.78 8.93 -16.53
N LYS A 7 -19.39 7.92 -17.34
CA LYS A 7 -18.65 6.74 -16.86
C LYS A 7 -17.19 7.14 -16.62
N LYS A 8 -16.80 7.30 -15.35
CA LYS A 8 -15.38 7.48 -14.97
C LYS A 8 -14.59 6.22 -15.31
N SER A 9 -13.60 6.34 -16.18
CA SER A 9 -12.70 5.24 -16.55
C SER A 9 -11.83 4.84 -15.34
N PHE A 10 -11.79 3.55 -15.03
CA PHE A 10 -11.14 3.00 -13.82
C PHE A 10 -9.60 2.94 -13.93
N ALA A 11 -9.01 3.45 -15.02
CA ALA A 11 -7.69 3.04 -15.47
C ALA A 11 -6.67 4.17 -15.38
N ALA A 12 -6.32 4.57 -14.16
CA ALA A 12 -4.99 5.06 -13.85
C ALA A 12 -4.71 4.88 -12.36
N SER A 13 -3.85 3.94 -11.99
CA SER A 13 -3.34 3.90 -10.62
C SER A 13 -2.48 5.15 -10.38
N THR A 14 -2.72 5.86 -9.28
CA THR A 14 -1.87 6.99 -8.87
C THR A 14 -0.42 6.52 -8.76
N LYS A 15 0.48 7.22 -9.46
CA LYS A 15 1.93 6.95 -9.43
C LYS A 15 2.46 7.43 -8.07
N ILE A 16 2.81 6.49 -7.19
CA ILE A 16 3.39 6.80 -5.89
C ILE A 16 4.89 7.00 -6.10
N GLU A 17 5.42 8.16 -5.67
CA GLU A 17 6.85 8.41 -5.71
C GLU A 17 7.59 7.43 -4.80
N GLN A 18 8.60 6.80 -5.39
CA GLN A 18 9.38 5.73 -4.78
C GLN A 18 10.70 6.29 -4.28
N LYS A 19 11.16 5.81 -3.12
CA LYS A 19 12.52 6.14 -2.64
C LYS A 19 13.54 5.58 -3.62
N LYS A 20 14.66 6.30 -3.82
CA LYS A 20 15.71 5.90 -4.77
C LYS A 20 16.38 4.57 -4.38
N ASN A 21 16.49 4.33 -3.08
CA ASN A 21 17.18 3.21 -2.44
C ASN A 21 16.21 2.06 -2.09
N ILE A 22 15.31 1.74 -3.03
CA ILE A 22 14.37 0.63 -2.88
C ILE A 22 15.12 -0.70 -2.99
N TYR A 23 14.88 -1.58 -2.03
CA TYR A 23 15.54 -2.87 -1.81
C TYR A 23 16.97 -2.81 -1.27
N ASP A 24 17.44 -1.62 -0.89
CA ASP A 24 18.70 -1.49 -0.16
C ASP A 24 18.53 -1.91 1.31
N ALA A 25 19.62 -2.43 1.86
CA ALA A 25 19.75 -2.80 3.26
C ALA A 25 20.92 -2.04 3.89
N GLU A 26 20.65 -1.28 4.93
CA GLU A 26 21.65 -0.57 5.73
C GLU A 26 21.86 -1.33 7.05
N TYR A 27 23.11 -1.68 7.36
CA TYR A 27 23.45 -2.32 8.63
C TYR A 27 23.65 -1.26 9.72
N LEU A 28 22.88 -1.35 10.81
CA LEU A 28 22.89 -0.37 11.90
C LEU A 28 23.71 -0.84 13.12
N GLY A 29 24.29 -2.05 13.07
CA GLY A 29 24.94 -2.69 14.22
C GLY A 29 24.03 -3.68 14.96
N SER A 30 24.63 -4.44 15.88
CA SER A 30 23.96 -5.44 16.75
C SER A 30 23.08 -6.47 16.03
N GLY A 31 23.41 -6.82 14.77
CA GLY A 31 22.59 -7.73 13.95
C GLY A 31 21.33 -7.08 13.35
N THR A 32 21.18 -5.76 13.45
CA THR A 32 19.99 -5.03 13.00
C THR A 32 20.19 -4.47 11.59
N PHE A 33 19.25 -4.77 10.68
CA PHE A 33 19.24 -4.27 9.31
C PHE A 33 18.02 -3.40 9.06
N ARG A 34 18.23 -2.26 8.41
CA ARG A 34 17.15 -1.40 7.92
C ARG A 34 16.93 -1.67 6.43
N ILE A 35 15.84 -2.38 6.12
CA ILE A 35 15.48 -2.74 4.74
C ILE A 35 14.43 -1.76 4.21
N VAL A 36 14.75 -1.04 3.13
CA VAL A 36 13.83 -0.08 2.51
C VAL A 36 13.03 -0.77 1.41
N LYS A 37 11.83 -1.27 1.75
CA LYS A 37 10.90 -1.86 0.77
C LYS A 37 9.80 -0.87 0.38
N PRO A 38 9.31 -0.86 -0.88
CA PRO A 38 8.18 -0.03 -1.27
C PRO A 38 6.94 -0.33 -0.42
N LYS A 39 6.27 0.74 0.00
CA LYS A 39 5.02 0.65 0.75
C LYS A 39 3.90 0.21 -0.20
N ARG A 40 3.00 -0.66 0.28
CA ARG A 40 1.77 -1.03 -0.45
C ARG A 40 0.93 0.21 -0.73
N GLN A 41 0.31 0.27 -1.91
CA GLN A 41 -0.74 1.25 -2.25
C GLN A 41 -1.79 1.33 -1.13
N ASP A 42 -2.24 2.55 -0.80
CA ASP A 42 -3.14 2.78 0.34
C ASP A 42 -4.44 1.99 0.23
N ARG A 43 -4.99 1.86 -0.99
CA ARG A 43 -6.16 1.02 -1.28
C ARG A 43 -5.96 -0.43 -0.83
N LYS A 44 -4.79 -1.01 -1.13
CA LYS A 44 -4.46 -2.40 -0.78
C LYS A 44 -4.15 -2.54 0.72
N ARG A 45 -3.56 -1.52 1.34
CA ARG A 45 -3.35 -1.47 2.80
C ARG A 45 -4.70 -1.47 3.53
N ARG A 46 -5.64 -0.62 3.10
CA ARG A 46 -7.01 -0.58 3.64
C ARG A 46 -7.73 -1.92 3.48
N GLN A 47 -7.69 -2.53 2.30
CA GLN A 47 -8.29 -3.85 2.09
C GLN A 47 -7.71 -4.93 3.02
N SER A 48 -6.39 -4.91 3.25
CA SER A 48 -5.74 -5.84 4.18
C SER A 48 -6.18 -5.62 5.63
N ALA A 49 -6.39 -4.37 6.04
CA ALA A 49 -6.87 -4.05 7.39
C ALA A 49 -8.34 -4.44 7.60
N LEU A 50 -9.18 -4.26 6.57
CA LEU A 50 -10.60 -4.63 6.62
C LEU A 50 -10.83 -6.14 6.55
N LYS A 51 -10.03 -6.86 5.75
CA LYS A 51 -10.17 -8.31 5.53
C LYS A 51 -9.33 -9.14 6.51
N GLY A 52 -8.33 -8.53 7.13
CA GLY A 52 -7.51 -9.19 8.13
C GLY A 52 -8.35 -9.45 9.38
N THR A 53 -8.33 -10.67 9.88
CA THR A 53 -8.86 -10.94 11.21
C THR A 53 -7.99 -10.17 12.21
N THR A 54 -8.58 -9.21 12.94
CA THR A 54 -7.86 -8.57 14.04
C THR A 54 -7.54 -9.64 15.07
N ARG A 55 -6.26 -9.84 15.39
CA ARG A 55 -5.85 -10.81 16.42
C ARG A 55 -6.53 -10.41 17.74
N GLY A 56 -7.37 -11.28 18.29
CA GLY A 56 -8.17 -11.01 19.49
C GLY A 56 -9.63 -10.65 19.24
N ALA A 57 -10.08 -10.50 17.99
CA ALA A 57 -11.49 -10.23 17.65
C ALA A 57 -12.40 -11.49 17.61
N ARG A 58 -12.14 -12.48 18.47
CA ARG A 58 -13.06 -13.62 18.70
C ARG A 58 -13.58 -13.50 20.15
N LYS A 59 -14.87 -13.54 20.49
CA LYS A 59 -16.14 -13.57 19.73
C LYS A 59 -16.89 -12.26 19.99
#